data_AF-A0A432NYR3-F1
#
_entry.id   AF-A0A432NYR3-F1
#
_cell.length_a   1.000
_cell.length_b   1.000
_cell.length_c   1.000
_cell.angle_alpha   90.00
_cell.angle_beta   90.00
_cell.angle_gamma   90.00
#
_symmetry.space_group_name_H-M   'P 1'
#
loop_
_entity.id
_entity.type
_entity.pdbx_description
1 polymer ?
#
loop_
_entity_poly.entity_id
_entity_poly.type
_entity_poly.pdbx_seq_one_letter_code
_entity_poly.pdbx_strand_id
1 'polypeptide(L)'
;MVDVSIPAPDRPGIYFPDTVILYGVKLNTGMPFAEFDAGENGSAALQMLLYRSGVAQTEKQYSIVLGYGYAFEGHCYRLDTKRVFIVKGARAEEAVGCGFDLPANVNDKYHMWRVRSSEELLEITLNYGDVKKLILDANLPGRRSPSSYAITAALAHRDGRLNRD
;
A
#
# COMPACT_ATOMS: atom_id res chain seq x y z
N MET A 1 -24.86 -3.87 12.99
CA MET A 1 -24.09 -2.70 12.53
C MET A 1 -22.64 -3.03 12.83
N VAL A 2 -21.80 -3.13 11.81
CA VAL A 2 -20.38 -3.44 11.99
C VAL A 2 -19.71 -2.18 12.49
N ASP A 3 -19.03 -2.24 13.64
CA ASP A 3 -18.32 -1.08 14.18
C ASP A 3 -17.05 -0.82 13.36
N VAL A 4 -17.02 0.31 12.65
CA VAL A 4 -15.91 0.71 11.79
C VAL A 4 -14.71 1.24 12.57
N SER A 5 -14.84 1.43 13.89
CA SER A 5 -13.82 2.01 14.76
C SER A 5 -13.03 0.99 15.57
N ILE A 6 -13.52 -0.25 15.66
CA ILE A 6 -12.89 -1.32 16.45
C ILE A 6 -12.02 -2.18 15.53
N PRO A 7 -10.69 -2.23 15.76
CA PRO A 7 -9.79 -3.05 14.95
C PRO A 7 -9.91 -4.54 15.26
N ALA A 8 -9.30 -5.39 14.43
CA ALA A 8 -9.19 -6.81 14.73
C ALA A 8 -8.51 -7.01 16.09
N PRO A 9 -8.98 -7.99 16.90
CA PRO A 9 -8.26 -8.34 18.11
C PRO A 9 -6.86 -8.88 17.79
N ASP A 10 -5.94 -8.67 18.72
CA ASP A 10 -4.63 -9.28 18.67
C ASP A 10 -4.72 -10.80 18.82
N ARG A 11 -3.70 -11.49 18.32
CA ARG A 11 -3.61 -12.95 18.46
C ARG A 11 -3.30 -13.31 19.92
N PRO A 12 -3.91 -14.37 20.46
CA PRO A 12 -3.47 -14.93 21.73
C PRO A 12 -1.99 -15.35 21.63
N GLY A 13 -1.20 -15.03 22.64
CA GLY A 13 0.23 -15.33 22.68
C GLY A 13 1.08 -14.09 22.88
N ILE A 14 2.08 -13.90 22.01
CA ILE A 14 3.03 -12.78 22.10
C ILE A 14 2.39 -11.53 21.48
N TYR A 15 2.29 -10.48 22.29
CA TYR A 15 1.89 -9.15 21.84
C TYR A 15 3.09 -8.41 21.24
N PHE A 16 2.88 -7.81 20.07
CA PHE A 16 3.87 -6.99 19.38
C PHE A 16 3.32 -5.56 19.25
N PRO A 17 3.87 -4.58 20.00
CA PRO A 17 3.34 -3.22 20.03
C PRO A 17 3.49 -2.47 18.71
N ASP A 18 4.41 -2.90 17.86
CA ASP A 18 4.69 -2.30 16.54
C ASP A 18 3.87 -2.94 15.41
N THR A 19 2.83 -3.72 15.74
CA THR A 19 1.98 -4.37 14.73
C THR A 19 1.05 -3.36 14.07
N VAL A 20 1.11 -3.33 12.74
CA VAL A 20 0.16 -2.66 11.87
C VAL A 20 -0.69 -3.73 11.18
N ILE A 21 -2.02 -3.54 11.19
CA ILE A 21 -2.95 -4.42 10.48
C ILE A 21 -3.35 -3.74 9.18
N LEU A 22 -2.83 -4.18 8.04
CA LEU A 22 -3.22 -3.67 6.73
C LEU A 22 -4.51 -4.35 6.27
N TYR A 23 -5.48 -3.58 5.78
CA TYR A 23 -6.75 -4.09 5.24
C TYR A 23 -6.85 -3.83 3.74
N GLY A 24 -7.30 -4.83 2.98
CA GLY A 24 -7.47 -4.69 1.54
C GLY A 24 -7.88 -5.96 0.82
N VAL A 25 -7.69 -5.99 -0.49
CA VAL A 25 -8.01 -7.14 -1.35
C VAL A 25 -6.72 -7.79 -1.83
N LYS A 26 -6.66 -9.13 -1.78
CA LYS A 26 -5.54 -9.89 -2.34
C LYS A 26 -5.77 -10.14 -3.83
N LEU A 27 -4.93 -9.55 -4.67
CA LEU A 27 -5.09 -9.61 -6.13
C LEU A 27 -4.54 -10.90 -6.74
N ASN A 28 -3.48 -11.48 -6.16
CA ASN A 28 -2.88 -12.73 -6.63
C ASN A 28 -3.51 -13.95 -5.93
N THR A 29 -4.81 -14.18 -6.14
CA THR A 29 -5.53 -15.32 -5.55
C THR A 29 -5.67 -16.45 -6.56
N GLY A 30 -5.11 -17.63 -6.25
CA GLY A 30 -5.12 -18.80 -7.15
C GLY A 30 -4.13 -18.73 -8.32
N MET A 31 -3.45 -17.60 -8.49
CA MET A 31 -2.37 -17.41 -9.46
C MET A 31 -1.21 -16.65 -8.80
N PRO A 32 0.05 -16.88 -9.23
CA PRO A 32 1.22 -16.28 -8.60
C PRO A 32 1.40 -14.80 -8.95
N PHE A 33 0.60 -14.23 -9.86
CA PHE A 33 0.69 -12.85 -10.32
C PHE A 33 -0.64 -12.11 -10.14
N ALA A 34 -0.63 -10.79 -10.30
CA ALA A 34 -1.82 -9.96 -10.43
C ALA A 34 -1.76 -9.19 -11.76
N GLU A 35 -2.93 -8.91 -12.32
CA GLU A 35 -3.09 -8.17 -13.56
C GLU A 35 -3.60 -6.75 -13.28
N PHE A 36 -2.99 -5.77 -13.95
CA PHE A 36 -3.37 -4.37 -13.87
C PHE A 36 -3.70 -3.87 -15.26
N ASP A 37 -4.78 -3.11 -15.41
CA ASP A 37 -5.09 -2.47 -16.69
C ASP A 37 -3.91 -1.57 -17.14
N ALA A 38 -3.51 -1.71 -18.40
CA ALA A 38 -2.43 -0.92 -18.98
C ALA A 38 -2.90 0.48 -19.46
N GLY A 39 -4.13 0.88 -19.11
CA GLY A 39 -4.76 2.13 -19.54
C GLY A 39 -5.50 2.01 -20.88
N GLU A 40 -5.74 0.80 -21.36
CA GLU A 40 -6.50 0.54 -22.58
C GLU A 40 -7.91 0.00 -22.29
N ASN A 41 -8.48 0.34 -21.14
CA ASN A 41 -9.83 -0.05 -20.73
C ASN A 41 -10.06 -1.58 -20.77
N GLY A 42 -9.04 -2.35 -20.36
CA GLY A 42 -9.08 -3.80 -20.29
C GLY A 42 -8.65 -4.53 -21.56
N SER A 43 -8.26 -3.84 -22.66
CA SER A 43 -7.70 -4.52 -23.83
C SER A 43 -6.23 -4.93 -23.67
N ALA A 44 -5.52 -4.36 -22.69
CA ALA A 44 -4.15 -4.70 -22.37
C ALA A 44 -3.95 -4.73 -20.85
N ALA A 45 -3.18 -5.70 -20.37
CA ALA A 45 -2.90 -5.87 -18.95
C ALA A 45 -1.39 -6.03 -18.70
N LEU A 46 -0.93 -5.43 -17.59
CA LEU A 46 0.40 -5.65 -17.02
C LEU A 46 0.31 -6.74 -15.96
N GLN A 47 1.08 -7.80 -16.15
CA GLN A 47 1.23 -8.84 -15.14
C GLN A 47 2.37 -8.50 -14.20
N MET A 48 2.10 -8.57 -12.91
CA MET A 48 3.11 -8.40 -11.88
C MET A 48 3.37 -9.71 -11.15
N LEU A 49 4.61 -10.19 -11.29
CA LEU A 49 5.10 -11.42 -10.67
C LEU A 49 6.39 -11.14 -9.91
N LEU A 50 6.45 -11.53 -8.64
CA LEU A 50 7.67 -11.41 -7.84
C LEU A 50 8.63 -12.56 -8.15
N TYR A 51 9.88 -12.24 -8.48
CA TYR A 51 10.99 -13.18 -8.56
C TYR A 51 11.94 -12.97 -7.39
N ARG A 52 12.48 -14.06 -6.84
CA ARG A 52 13.57 -14.03 -5.85
C ARG A 52 14.71 -14.89 -6.36
N SER A 53 15.86 -14.27 -6.60
CA SER A 53 17.06 -14.95 -7.12
C SER A 53 16.78 -15.76 -8.41
N GLY A 54 15.99 -15.19 -9.32
CA GLY A 54 15.62 -15.83 -10.59
C GLY A 54 14.45 -16.84 -10.50
N VAL A 55 13.92 -17.10 -9.30
CA VAL A 55 12.81 -18.05 -9.10
C VAL A 55 11.50 -17.30 -8.90
N ALA A 56 10.48 -17.62 -9.72
CA ALA A 56 9.13 -17.09 -9.59
C ALA A 56 8.53 -17.48 -8.23
N GLN A 57 7.97 -16.50 -7.51
CA GLN A 57 7.30 -16.73 -6.23
C GLN A 57 5.83 -17.11 -6.44
N THR A 58 5.32 -17.97 -5.58
CA THR A 58 3.91 -18.42 -5.58
C THR A 58 3.01 -17.48 -4.78
N GLU A 59 1.69 -17.57 -4.95
CA GLU A 59 0.75 -16.74 -4.17
C GLU A 59 0.77 -17.00 -2.66
N LYS A 60 1.43 -18.07 -2.21
CA LYS A 60 1.60 -18.40 -0.79
C LYS A 60 2.80 -17.71 -0.17
N GLN A 61 3.76 -17.26 -0.97
CA GLN A 61 5.02 -16.66 -0.50
C GLN A 61 4.94 -15.14 -0.38
N TYR A 62 4.04 -14.51 -1.13
CA TYR A 62 3.83 -13.06 -1.10
C TYR A 62 2.38 -12.72 -1.49
N SER A 63 1.91 -11.55 -1.07
CA SER A 63 0.60 -11.03 -1.44
C SER A 63 0.74 -9.73 -2.22
N ILE A 64 0.01 -9.63 -3.32
CA ILE A 64 -0.22 -8.36 -4.03
C ILE A 64 -1.52 -7.79 -3.46
N VAL A 65 -1.41 -6.69 -2.72
CA VAL A 65 -2.50 -6.15 -1.91
C VAL A 65 -2.95 -4.83 -2.49
N LEU A 66 -4.23 -4.73 -2.83
CA LEU A 66 -4.90 -3.44 -3.02
C LEU A 66 -5.38 -2.96 -1.65
N GLY A 67 -4.62 -2.08 -1.02
CA GLY A 67 -4.87 -1.55 0.32
C GLY A 67 -5.94 -0.47 0.34
N TYR A 68 -6.79 -0.50 1.37
CA TYR A 68 -7.89 0.44 1.59
C TYR A 68 -7.78 1.18 2.92
N GLY A 69 -7.13 0.57 3.92
CA GLY A 69 -7.02 1.12 5.26
C GLY A 69 -6.06 0.28 6.10
N TYR A 70 -5.81 0.73 7.32
CA TYR A 70 -4.98 0.02 8.27
C TYR A 70 -5.45 0.27 9.70
N ALA A 71 -5.12 -0.62 10.62
CA ALA A 71 -5.23 -0.38 12.05
C ALA A 71 -3.86 -0.33 12.71
N PHE A 72 -3.73 0.57 13.67
CA PHE A 72 -2.52 0.76 14.45
C PHE A 72 -2.88 1.38 15.81
N GLU A 73 -2.24 0.92 16.89
CA GLU A 73 -2.46 1.41 18.26
C GLU A 73 -3.94 1.47 18.67
N GLY A 74 -4.73 0.47 18.29
CA GLY A 74 -6.14 0.39 18.67
C GLY A 74 -7.09 1.28 17.83
N HIS A 75 -6.58 1.94 16.79
CA HIS A 75 -7.36 2.82 15.94
C HIS A 75 -7.43 2.31 14.50
N CYS A 76 -8.57 2.57 13.84
CA CYS A 76 -8.79 2.29 12.42
C CYS A 76 -8.58 3.54 11.57
N TYR A 77 -7.80 3.41 10.51
CA TYR A 77 -7.48 4.47 9.56
C TYR A 77 -7.85 4.04 8.14
N ARG A 78 -8.22 5.02 7.31
CA ARG A 78 -8.46 4.84 5.86
C ARG A 78 -7.31 5.47 5.09
N LEU A 79 -6.89 4.81 4.02
CA LEU A 79 -5.97 5.42 3.07
C LEU A 79 -6.73 6.49 2.27
N ASP A 80 -6.04 7.59 1.99
CA ASP A 80 -6.55 8.70 1.18
C ASP A 80 -6.92 8.24 -0.24
N THR A 81 -6.14 7.30 -0.76
CA THR A 81 -6.33 6.64 -2.05
C THR A 81 -5.99 5.16 -1.92
N LYS A 82 -6.55 4.33 -2.81
CA LYS A 82 -6.21 2.90 -2.86
C LYS A 82 -4.77 2.76 -3.33
N ARG A 83 -3.96 1.97 -2.63
CA ARG A 83 -2.54 1.79 -2.92
C ARG A 83 -2.23 0.31 -3.12
N VAL A 84 -1.30 0.00 -4.02
CA VAL A 84 -0.87 -1.37 -4.26
C VAL A 84 0.39 -1.64 -3.45
N PHE A 85 0.35 -2.66 -2.60
CA PHE A 85 1.49 -3.10 -1.80
C PHE A 85 1.88 -4.54 -2.13
N ILE A 86 3.18 -4.81 -2.10
CA ILE A 86 3.72 -6.16 -2.09
C ILE A 86 4.09 -6.51 -0.65
N VAL A 87 3.29 -7.39 -0.05
CA VAL A 87 3.51 -7.86 1.32
C VAL A 87 4.30 -9.17 1.27
N LYS A 88 5.50 -9.15 1.86
CA LYS A 88 6.42 -10.29 1.93
C LYS A 88 6.28 -10.95 3.30
N GLY A 89 6.09 -12.27 3.37
CA GLY A 89 6.14 -13.04 4.62
C GLY A 89 4.86 -13.06 5.47
N ALA A 90 4.11 -11.96 5.56
CA ALA A 90 2.79 -11.97 6.22
C ALA A 90 1.74 -12.68 5.36
N ARG A 91 0.99 -13.60 5.97
CA ARG A 91 -0.10 -14.32 5.29
C ARG A 91 -1.36 -13.49 5.30
N ALA A 92 -2.13 -13.58 4.21
CA ALA A 92 -3.47 -13.02 4.16
C ALA A 92 -4.37 -13.78 5.12
N GLU A 93 -5.10 -13.06 5.95
CA GLU A 93 -6.12 -13.57 6.87
C GLU A 93 -7.49 -13.05 6.43
N GLU A 94 -8.57 -13.69 6.89
CA GLU A 94 -9.91 -13.11 6.73
C GLU A 94 -9.97 -11.79 7.50
N ALA A 95 -10.48 -10.73 6.87
CA ALA A 95 -10.55 -9.43 7.50
C ALA A 95 -11.52 -9.43 8.68
N VAL A 96 -11.10 -8.83 9.79
CA VAL A 96 -11.91 -8.63 10.99
C VAL A 96 -11.78 -7.18 11.45
N GLY A 97 -12.89 -6.55 11.84
CA GLY A 97 -12.90 -5.19 12.38
C GLY A 97 -12.66 -4.10 11.33
N CYS A 98 -12.64 -2.86 11.80
CA CYS A 98 -12.52 -1.63 11.00
C CYS A 98 -13.55 -1.52 9.84
N GLY A 99 -14.64 -2.27 9.91
CA GLY A 99 -15.66 -2.35 8.87
C GLY A 99 -15.25 -3.13 7.62
N PHE A 100 -14.25 -4.02 7.71
CA PHE A 100 -13.82 -4.89 6.62
C PHE A 100 -14.29 -6.35 6.79
N ASP A 101 -14.89 -6.68 7.93
CA ASP A 101 -15.62 -7.93 8.19
C ASP A 101 -16.96 -7.95 7.45
N LEU A 102 -16.91 -8.37 6.19
CA LEU A 102 -18.11 -8.61 5.39
C LEU A 102 -18.80 -9.92 5.79
N PRO A 103 -20.14 -9.99 5.71
CA PRO A 103 -20.87 -11.23 5.95
C PRO A 103 -20.47 -12.32 4.95
N ALA A 104 -20.51 -13.58 5.40
CA ALA A 104 -20.02 -14.76 4.67
C ALA A 104 -20.66 -14.99 3.28
N ASN A 105 -21.79 -14.32 3.01
CA ASN A 105 -22.60 -14.43 1.81
C ASN A 105 -22.09 -13.54 0.64
N VAL A 106 -21.00 -12.78 0.85
CA VAL A 106 -20.36 -11.97 -0.20
C VAL A 106 -19.17 -12.76 -0.76
N ASN A 107 -19.17 -12.98 -2.08
CA ASN A 107 -18.10 -13.73 -2.77
C ASN A 107 -16.76 -12.98 -2.75
N ASP A 108 -16.80 -11.65 -2.72
CA ASP A 108 -15.62 -10.81 -2.64
C ASP A 108 -15.26 -10.56 -1.17
N LYS A 109 -14.14 -11.11 -0.72
CA LYS A 109 -13.69 -10.99 0.66
C LYS A 109 -12.54 -10.01 0.78
N TYR A 110 -12.64 -9.12 1.76
CA TYR A 110 -11.47 -8.39 2.25
C TYR A 110 -10.57 -9.33 3.06
N HIS A 111 -9.30 -9.01 3.02
CA HIS A 111 -8.26 -9.66 3.78
C HIS A 111 -7.55 -8.65 4.67
N MET A 112 -6.93 -9.18 5.72
CA MET A 112 -6.00 -8.41 6.55
C MET A 112 -4.63 -9.07 6.60
N TRP A 113 -3.60 -8.24 6.77
CA TRP A 113 -2.22 -8.66 6.97
C TRP A 113 -1.67 -7.99 8.22
N ARG A 114 -1.18 -8.78 9.17
CA ARG A 114 -0.41 -8.25 10.30
C ARG A 114 1.06 -8.14 9.90
N VAL A 115 1.56 -6.92 9.86
CA VAL A 115 2.94 -6.59 9.52
C VAL A 115 3.53 -5.77 10.66
N ARG A 116 4.81 -5.91 10.93
CA ARG A 116 5.48 -5.02 11.90
C ARG A 116 5.86 -3.71 11.23
N SER A 117 5.90 -2.61 11.98
CA SER A 117 6.35 -1.31 11.46
C SER A 117 7.82 -1.33 11.02
N SER A 118 8.60 -2.31 11.51
CA SER A 118 9.98 -2.58 11.11
C SER A 118 10.12 -3.40 9.83
N GLU A 119 9.04 -3.96 9.29
CA GLU A 119 9.07 -4.80 8.08
C GLU A 119 8.99 -3.96 6.80
N GLU A 120 9.68 -4.43 5.77
CA GLU A 120 9.69 -3.77 4.48
C GLU A 120 8.44 -4.08 3.65
N LEU A 121 7.78 -3.02 3.19
CA LEU A 121 6.71 -3.07 2.21
C LEU A 121 7.17 -2.38 0.92
N LEU A 122 6.82 -2.95 -0.24
CA LEU A 122 7.02 -2.30 -1.53
C LEU A 122 5.68 -1.72 -2.00
N GLU A 123 5.59 -0.39 -2.09
CA GLU A 123 4.46 0.31 -2.68
C GLU A 123 4.66 0.45 -4.19
N ILE A 124 3.58 0.26 -4.94
CA ILE A 124 3.58 0.30 -6.41
C ILE A 124 2.52 1.31 -6.85
N THR A 125 2.97 2.27 -7.65
CA THR A 125 2.11 3.30 -8.24
C THR A 125 2.19 3.19 -9.75
N LEU A 126 1.04 2.95 -10.40
CA LEU A 126 0.90 2.94 -11.85
C LEU A 126 0.17 4.21 -12.28
N ASN A 127 0.81 5.00 -13.16
CA ASN A 127 0.22 6.22 -13.71
C ASN A 127 0.10 6.07 -15.21
N TYR A 128 -1.13 6.24 -15.73
CA TYR A 128 -1.41 6.27 -17.16
C TYR A 128 -1.76 7.69 -17.61
N GLY A 129 -1.21 8.11 -18.75
CA GLY A 129 -1.39 9.44 -19.31
C GLY A 129 -0.47 9.70 -20.49
N ASP A 130 -0.67 10.84 -21.17
CA ASP A 130 0.22 11.28 -22.23
C ASP A 130 1.58 11.74 -21.68
N VAL A 131 2.58 11.84 -22.57
CA VAL A 131 3.95 12.27 -22.23
C VAL A 131 3.95 13.65 -21.56
N LYS A 132 3.07 14.55 -22.01
CA LYS A 132 2.95 15.88 -21.41
C LYS A 132 2.54 15.78 -19.95
N LYS A 133 1.47 15.06 -19.62
CA LYS A 133 0.97 14.90 -18.25
C LYS A 133 1.96 14.15 -17.37
N LEU A 134 2.51 13.03 -17.86
CA LEU A 134 3.37 12.15 -17.07
C LEU A 134 4.79 12.71 -16.87
N ILE A 135 5.32 13.45 -17.84
CA ILE A 135 6.71 13.93 -17.81
C ILE A 135 6.77 15.46 -17.67
N LEU A 136 6.14 16.20 -18.58
CA LEU A 136 6.31 17.66 -18.63
C LEU A 136 5.61 18.33 -17.44
N ASP A 137 4.32 18.09 -17.27
CA ASP A 137 3.49 18.72 -16.26
C ASP A 137 3.82 18.23 -14.83
N ALA A 138 4.18 16.96 -14.67
CA ALA A 138 4.62 16.39 -13.39
C ALA A 138 5.91 17.05 -12.85
N ASN A 139 6.73 17.62 -13.75
CA ASN A 139 7.98 18.28 -13.41
C ASN A 139 7.87 19.81 -13.33
N LEU A 140 6.72 20.40 -13.64
CA LEU A 140 6.54 21.84 -13.54
C LEU A 140 6.49 22.28 -12.05
N PRO A 141 7.20 23.36 -11.69
CA PRO A 141 7.08 23.92 -10.36
C PRO A 141 5.67 24.49 -10.14
N GLY A 142 5.03 24.11 -9.03
CA GLY A 142 3.68 24.54 -8.62
C GLY A 142 2.62 23.44 -8.61
N ARG A 143 2.90 22.26 -9.19
CA ARG A 143 1.98 21.09 -9.17
C ARG A 143 2.46 19.90 -8.33
N ARG A 144 3.66 19.97 -7.74
CA ARG A 144 4.13 18.99 -6.76
C ARG A 144 3.37 19.21 -5.44
N SER A 145 3.14 18.14 -4.68
CA SER A 145 2.51 18.25 -3.36
C SER A 145 3.27 19.24 -2.47
N PRO A 146 2.58 20.04 -1.64
CA PRO A 146 3.22 21.06 -0.79
C PRO A 146 4.36 20.51 0.09
N SER A 147 4.31 19.22 0.44
CA SER A 147 5.35 18.54 1.24
C SER A 147 6.70 18.45 0.54
N SER A 148 6.76 18.38 -0.79
CA SER A 148 8.03 18.35 -1.53
C SER A 148 8.76 19.71 -1.52
N TYR A 149 8.01 20.82 -1.47
CA TYR A 149 8.56 22.17 -1.34
C TYR A 149 9.08 22.46 0.06
N ALA A 150 8.40 21.96 1.11
CA ALA A 150 8.83 22.14 2.48
C ALA A 150 10.24 21.59 2.73
N ILE A 151 10.59 20.45 2.11
CA ILE A 151 11.91 19.82 2.25
C ILE A 151 12.98 20.59 1.49
N THR A 152 12.70 21.08 0.28
CA THR A 152 13.67 21.87 -0.50
C THR A 152 13.87 23.28 0.05
N ALA A 153 12.82 23.92 0.57
CA ALA A 153 12.92 25.22 1.24
C ALA A 153 13.73 25.12 2.55
N ALA A 154 13.56 24.05 3.33
CA ALA A 154 14.35 23.82 4.54
C ALA A 154 15.84 23.55 4.25
N LEU A 155 16.16 22.94 3.11
CA LEU A 155 17.55 22.74 2.66
C LEU A 155 18.18 24.03 2.10
N ALA A 156 17.41 24.86 1.39
CA ALA A 156 17.91 26.11 0.80
C ALA A 156 18.37 27.13 1.87
N HIS A 157 17.82 27.07 3.09
CA HIS A 157 18.25 27.93 4.20
C HIS A 157 19.47 27.44 4.98
N ARG A 158 19.99 26.22 4.71
CA ARG A 158 21.16 25.67 5.45
C ARG A 158 22.52 25.92 4.79
N ASP A 159 22.58 26.34 3.53
CA ASP A 159 23.83 26.66 2.82
C ASP A 159 24.10 28.17 2.67
N GLY A 160 23.50 28.99 3.55
CA GLY A 160 23.83 30.40 3.70
C GLY A 160 25.16 30.60 4.42
N ARG A 161 26.27 30.46 3.69
CA ARG A 161 27.63 30.82 4.11
C ARG A 161 27.66 32.22 4.73
N LEU A 162 27.79 32.30 6.05
CA LEU A 162 28.12 33.53 6.77
C LEU A 162 29.60 33.86 6.54
N ASN A 163 29.91 34.56 5.45
CA ASN A 163 31.12 35.37 5.37
C ASN A 163 30.72 36.83 5.65
N ARG A 164 31.19 37.37 6.78
CA ARG A 164 31.41 38.80 6.95
C ARG A 164 32.60 39.00 7.88
N ASP A 165 33.68 39.50 7.29
CA ASP A 165 34.90 40.13 7.84
C ASP A 165 35.43 39.69 9.21
#